data_AF-A0A8I6SPN2-F1
#
_entry.id   AF-A0A8I6SPN2-F1
#
_cell.length_a   1.000
_cell.length_b   1.000
_cell.length_c   1.000
_cell.angle_alpha   90.00
_cell.angle_beta   90.00
_cell.angle_gamma   90.00
#
_symmetry.space_group_name_H-M   'P 1'
#
loop_
_entity.id
_entity.type
_entity.pdbx_description
1 polymer ?
#
loop_
_entity_poly.entity_id
_entity_poly.type
_entity_poly.pdbx_seq_one_letter_code
_entity_poly.pdbx_strand_id
1 'polypeptide(L)'
;MTLYTFGPLAYAECLKMVTSISKSVKKIFIFYTAQEQNSRGNIYNNCKDALSTIQDYFDGVSFPCNCAFIKVWYDERDHIEFPNLTVDVENPSRLPVFKMWSSNRKIEGVECLNAVKLNTYLINEGFQCKPKQEPLAMKRDNRNKRFESVYKCKL
;
A
#
# COMPACT_ATOMS: atom_id res chain seq x y z
N MET A 1 -3.64 3.90 -15.12
CA MET A 1 -4.09 4.35 -13.78
C MET A 1 -2.86 4.56 -12.92
N THR A 2 -2.91 5.57 -12.06
CA THR A 2 -1.74 6.01 -11.30
C THR A 2 -1.93 5.75 -9.81
N LEU A 3 -0.86 5.33 -9.15
CA LEU A 3 -0.75 5.34 -7.69
C LEU A 3 -0.01 6.61 -7.28
N TYR A 4 -0.68 7.49 -6.54
CA TYR A 4 -0.07 8.66 -5.94
C TYR A 4 0.43 8.31 -4.54
N THR A 5 1.70 8.58 -4.23
CA THR A 5 2.29 8.27 -2.93
C THR A 5 2.55 9.55 -2.14
N PHE A 6 2.12 9.58 -0.88
CA PHE A 6 2.23 10.74 0.01
C PHE A 6 2.84 10.35 1.36
N GLY A 7 3.54 11.30 1.98
CA GLY A 7 4.03 11.20 3.35
C GLY A 7 5.47 10.68 3.50
N PRO A 8 5.90 10.41 4.75
CA PRO A 8 5.06 10.29 5.95
C PRO A 8 4.54 11.64 6.50
N LEU A 9 3.26 11.66 6.92
CA LEU A 9 2.55 12.84 7.43
C LEU A 9 2.13 12.63 8.89
N ALA A 10 1.85 13.72 9.62
CA ALA A 10 1.13 13.61 10.89
C ALA A 10 -0.35 13.26 10.67
N TYR A 11 -1.03 12.73 11.68
CA TYR A 11 -2.44 12.35 11.57
C TYR A 11 -3.36 13.50 11.11
N ALA A 12 -3.24 14.68 11.74
CA ALA A 12 -4.05 15.84 11.39
C ALA A 12 -3.86 16.28 9.93
N GLU A 13 -2.68 16.04 9.37
CA GLU A 13 -2.36 16.31 7.97
C GLU A 13 -2.90 15.21 7.05
N CYS A 14 -2.90 13.95 7.50
CA CYS A 14 -3.50 12.83 6.78
C CYS A 14 -4.99 13.09 6.51
N LEU A 15 -5.75 13.54 7.51
CA LEU A 15 -7.18 13.82 7.32
C LEU A 15 -7.41 14.91 6.27
N LYS A 16 -6.65 16.01 6.34
CA LYS A 16 -6.70 17.10 5.34
C LYS A 16 -6.33 16.59 3.95
N MET A 17 -5.30 15.75 3.86
CA MET A 17 -4.85 15.13 2.62
C MET A 17 -5.96 14.27 2.01
N VAL A 18 -6.56 13.37 2.80
CA VAL A 18 -7.68 12.51 2.37
C VAL A 18 -8.82 13.34 1.81
N THR A 19 -9.24 14.40 2.52
CA THR A 19 -10.32 15.29 2.05
C THR A 19 -9.96 16.00 0.75
N SER A 20 -8.70 16.41 0.58
CA SER A 20 -8.22 17.08 -0.63
C SER A 20 -8.22 16.14 -1.84
N ILE A 21 -7.72 14.92 -1.67
CA ILE A 21 -7.53 13.98 -2.78
C ILE A 21 -8.76 13.12 -3.09
N SER A 22 -9.75 13.04 -2.20
CA SER A 22 -10.91 12.16 -2.35
C SER A 22 -11.75 12.43 -3.61
N LYS A 23 -11.65 13.64 -4.17
CA LYS A 23 -12.29 14.02 -5.45
C LYS A 23 -11.56 13.44 -6.68
N SER A 24 -10.28 13.13 -6.56
CA SER A 24 -9.37 12.78 -7.66
C SER A 24 -8.95 11.31 -7.68
N VAL A 25 -9.08 10.60 -6.54
CA VAL A 25 -8.75 9.18 -6.43
C VAL A 25 -9.99 8.37 -6.01
N LYS A 26 -10.08 7.13 -6.47
CA LYS A 26 -11.20 6.23 -6.13
C LYS A 26 -10.93 5.42 -4.88
N LYS A 27 -9.66 5.09 -4.61
CA LYS A 27 -9.24 4.33 -3.43
C LYS A 27 -8.06 5.03 -2.75
N ILE A 28 -8.04 4.95 -1.42
CA ILE A 28 -6.98 5.51 -0.58
C ILE A 28 -6.51 4.39 0.35
N PHE A 29 -5.22 4.15 0.35
CA PHE A 29 -4.51 3.22 1.23
C PHE A 29 -3.75 4.03 2.26
N ILE A 30 -3.78 3.58 3.52
CA ILE A 30 -3.09 4.22 4.62
C ILE A 30 -2.15 3.20 5.25
N PHE A 31 -0.93 3.64 5.49
CA PHE A 31 0.11 2.89 6.19
C PHE A 31 0.58 3.68 7.41
N TYR A 32 0.26 3.17 8.59
CA TYR A 32 0.76 3.71 9.86
C TYR A 32 2.11 3.09 10.17
N THR A 33 3.08 3.96 10.44
CA THR A 33 4.48 3.59 10.69
C THR A 33 5.00 4.29 11.94
N ALA A 34 5.98 3.66 12.57
CA ALA A 34 6.65 4.21 13.74
C ALA A 34 7.80 5.15 13.35
N GLN A 35 7.97 6.26 14.06
CA GLN A 35 9.13 7.14 13.88
C GLN A 35 10.40 6.48 14.43
N GLU A 36 11.52 6.57 13.70
CA GLU A 36 12.80 5.97 14.09
C GLU A 36 13.25 6.40 15.49
N GLN A 37 13.10 7.68 15.81
CA GLN A 37 13.56 8.27 17.08
C GLN A 37 12.70 7.86 18.29
N ASN A 38 11.46 7.41 18.06
CA ASN A 38 10.46 7.18 19.12
C ASN A 38 10.05 5.71 19.22
N SER A 39 10.72 4.79 18.51
CA SER A 39 10.33 3.39 18.48
C SER A 39 11.43 2.46 18.95
N ARG A 40 11.01 1.37 19.61
CA ARG A 40 11.91 0.24 19.91
C ARG A 40 12.41 -0.31 18.57
N GLY A 41 13.71 -0.54 18.42
CA GLY A 41 14.34 -0.86 17.13
C GLY A 41 13.63 -1.95 16.31
N ASN A 42 13.03 -2.95 16.96
CA ASN A 42 12.28 -4.02 16.26
C ASN A 42 11.00 -3.50 15.57
N ILE A 43 10.27 -2.57 16.17
CA ILE A 43 9.03 -2.02 15.58
C ILE A 43 9.38 -1.17 14.35
N TYR A 44 10.42 -0.34 14.45
CA TYR A 44 10.89 0.46 13.32
C TYR A 44 11.29 -0.42 12.14
N ASN A 45 12.11 -1.44 12.38
CA ASN A 45 12.57 -2.36 11.35
C ASN A 45 11.38 -3.09 10.69
N ASN A 46 10.41 -3.57 11.48
CA ASN A 46 9.20 -4.16 10.93
C ASN A 46 8.42 -3.18 10.05
N CYS A 47 8.31 -1.91 10.45
CA CYS A 47 7.65 -0.89 9.63
C CYS A 47 8.40 -0.63 8.31
N LYS A 48 9.73 -0.58 8.36
CA LYS A 48 10.58 -0.41 7.19
C LYS A 48 10.44 -1.59 6.21
N ASP A 49 10.48 -2.81 6.71
CA ASP A 49 10.39 -4.04 5.91
C ASP A 49 9.00 -4.21 5.31
N ALA A 50 7.94 -3.91 6.08
CA ALA A 50 6.58 -3.89 5.59
C ALA A 50 6.37 -2.83 4.51
N LEU A 51 6.94 -1.63 4.67
CA LEU A 51 6.87 -0.59 3.66
C LEU A 51 7.50 -1.07 2.34
N SER A 52 8.69 -1.69 2.41
CA SER A 52 9.34 -2.29 1.23
C SER A 52 8.43 -3.32 0.57
N THR A 53 7.87 -4.24 1.36
CA THR A 53 6.96 -5.29 0.88
C THR A 53 5.73 -4.72 0.16
N ILE A 54 5.12 -3.68 0.72
CA ILE A 54 3.95 -3.01 0.14
C ILE A 54 4.32 -2.29 -1.16
N GLN A 55 5.49 -1.63 -1.19
CA GLN A 55 5.99 -0.95 -2.38
C GLN A 55 6.29 -1.93 -3.51
N ASP A 56 7.01 -3.02 -3.21
CA ASP A 56 7.31 -4.08 -4.18
C ASP A 56 6.03 -4.69 -4.78
N TYR A 57 5.01 -4.93 -3.93
CA TYR A 57 3.70 -5.38 -4.39
C TYR A 57 3.04 -4.35 -5.34
N PHE A 58 2.98 -3.08 -4.94
CA PHE A 58 2.39 -2.02 -5.77
C PHE A 58 3.14 -1.76 -7.07
N ASP A 59 4.46 -1.94 -7.07
CA ASP A 59 5.28 -1.83 -8.28
C ASP A 59 5.09 -3.02 -9.22
N GLY A 60 4.76 -4.20 -8.69
CA GLY A 60 4.44 -5.40 -9.47
C GLY A 60 3.05 -5.43 -10.10
N VAL A 61 2.16 -4.49 -9.76
CA VAL A 61 0.74 -4.56 -10.17
C VAL A 61 0.20 -3.31 -10.86
N SER A 62 -0.76 -3.52 -11.75
CA SER A 62 -1.58 -2.49 -12.39
C SER A 62 -2.86 -2.26 -11.60
N PHE A 63 -3.15 -0.99 -11.33
CA PHE A 63 -4.33 -0.58 -10.58
C PHE A 63 -5.56 -0.43 -11.49
N PRO A 64 -6.76 -0.85 -11.04
CA PRO A 64 -8.00 -0.69 -11.81
C PRO A 64 -8.51 0.76 -11.83
N CYS A 65 -8.03 1.62 -10.94
CA CYS A 65 -8.42 3.03 -10.84
C CYS A 65 -7.28 3.87 -10.25
N ASN A 66 -7.41 5.20 -10.29
CA ASN A 66 -6.48 6.09 -9.61
C ASN A 66 -6.58 5.90 -8.10
N CYS A 67 -5.43 5.66 -7.48
CA CYS A 67 -5.33 5.35 -6.06
C CYS A 67 -4.34 6.30 -5.37
N ALA A 68 -4.49 6.48 -4.07
CA ALA A 68 -3.48 7.13 -3.23
C ALA A 68 -2.95 6.16 -2.17
N PHE A 69 -1.67 6.25 -1.87
CA PHE A 69 -1.02 5.58 -0.76
C PHE A 69 -0.42 6.64 0.17
N ILE A 70 -0.91 6.71 1.40
CA ILE A 70 -0.51 7.73 2.38
C ILE A 70 0.22 7.04 3.53
N LYS A 71 1.45 7.46 3.78
CA LYS A 71 2.22 7.08 4.97
C LYS A 71 1.90 8.04 6.10
N VAL A 72 1.66 7.50 7.30
CA VAL A 72 1.28 8.28 8.49
C VAL A 72 2.18 7.90 9.64
N TRP A 73 2.78 8.89 10.29
CA TRP A 73 3.49 8.67 11.54
C TRP A 73 2.48 8.42 12.66
N TYR A 74 2.69 7.32 13.39
CA TYR A 74 2.03 7.09 14.65
C TYR A 74 2.82 7.79 15.78
N ASP A 75 2.14 8.62 16.56
CA ASP A 75 2.65 9.18 17.83
C ASP A 75 1.73 8.69 18.96
N GLU A 76 2.31 8.07 19.99
CA GLU A 76 1.60 7.59 21.18
C GLU A 76 0.85 8.69 21.92
N ARG A 77 1.34 9.94 21.82
CA ARG A 77 0.75 11.11 22.46
C ARG A 77 -0.51 11.59 21.75
N ASP A 78 -0.67 11.20 20.49
CA ASP A 78 -1.82 11.54 19.65
C ASP A 78 -2.73 10.33 19.51
N HIS A 79 -3.25 9.74 20.59
CA HIS A 79 -4.19 8.60 20.51
C HIS A 79 -5.23 8.83 19.39
N ILE A 80 -5.14 8.00 18.34
CA ILE A 80 -5.70 8.33 17.03
C ILE A 80 -7.13 7.77 16.92
N GLU A 81 -8.12 8.62 17.20
CA GLU A 81 -9.52 8.37 16.84
C GLU A 81 -9.83 9.02 15.48
N PHE A 82 -10.20 8.21 14.48
CA PHE A 82 -10.75 8.72 13.23
C PHE A 82 -12.22 9.11 13.42
N PRO A 83 -12.67 10.29 12.95
CA PRO A 83 -14.08 10.62 12.96
C PRO A 83 -14.82 9.61 12.08
N ASN A 84 -15.54 8.68 12.73
CA ASN A 84 -16.35 7.56 12.21
C ASN A 84 -15.71 6.17 12.08
N LEU A 85 -14.53 5.88 12.63
CA LEU A 85 -13.96 4.52 12.60
C LEU A 85 -13.25 4.18 13.91
N THR A 86 -13.38 2.92 14.33
CA THR A 86 -12.61 2.29 15.42
C THR A 86 -11.14 2.71 15.39
N VAL A 87 -10.50 2.83 16.55
CA VAL A 87 -9.07 3.16 16.69
C VAL A 87 -8.22 2.38 15.67
N ASP A 88 -7.56 3.11 14.77
CA ASP A 88 -6.82 2.50 13.66
C ASP A 88 -5.55 1.79 14.14
N VAL A 89 -4.88 2.36 15.14
CA VAL A 89 -3.75 1.76 15.84
C VAL A 89 -4.03 1.77 17.34
N GLU A 90 -4.40 0.63 17.90
CA GLU A 90 -4.79 0.49 19.32
C GLU A 90 -3.61 0.79 20.25
N ASN A 91 -2.42 0.35 19.86
CA ASN A 91 -1.18 0.53 20.59
C ASN A 91 0.03 0.38 19.65
N PRO A 92 1.23 0.85 20.05
CA PRO A 92 2.44 0.85 19.22
C PRO A 92 2.89 -0.54 18.78
N SER A 93 2.62 -1.58 19.58
CA SER A 93 3.06 -2.94 19.28
C SER A 93 2.33 -3.56 18.09
N ARG A 94 1.20 -2.97 17.67
CA ARG A 94 0.47 -3.35 16.46
C ARG A 94 1.12 -2.84 15.18
N LEU A 95 2.03 -1.86 15.26
CA LEU A 95 2.70 -1.33 14.08
C LEU A 95 3.59 -2.40 13.42
N PRO A 96 3.74 -2.36 12.08
CA PRO A 96 3.06 -1.47 11.14
C PRO A 96 1.59 -1.84 10.92
N VAL A 97 0.74 -0.86 10.56
CA VAL A 97 -0.67 -1.11 10.20
C VAL A 97 -0.96 -0.62 8.79
N PHE A 98 -1.59 -1.46 7.98
CA PHE A 98 -2.04 -1.12 6.62
C PHE A 98 -3.55 -1.31 6.47
N LYS A 99 -4.22 -0.34 5.86
CA LYS A 99 -5.66 -0.42 5.55
C LYS A 99 -6.06 0.40 4.33
N MET A 100 -7.25 0.15 3.82
CA MET A 100 -7.99 1.06 2.97
C MET A 100 -8.77 2.06 3.82
N TRP A 101 -8.79 3.34 3.42
CA TRP A 101 -9.49 4.41 4.13
C TRP A 101 -10.96 4.07 4.42
N SER A 102 -11.65 3.50 3.43
CA SER A 102 -13.07 3.15 3.52
C SER A 102 -13.34 1.85 4.27
N SER A 103 -12.32 1.19 4.84
CA SER A 103 -12.45 -0.14 5.44
C SER A 103 -12.32 -0.11 6.96
N ASN A 104 -13.10 -0.96 7.61
CA ASN A 104 -12.95 -1.29 9.04
C ASN A 104 -11.92 -2.39 9.26
N ARG A 105 -11.50 -3.09 8.19
CA ARG A 105 -10.48 -4.14 8.25
C ARG A 105 -9.11 -3.55 8.00
N LYS A 106 -8.11 -4.11 8.67
CA LYS A 106 -6.69 -3.76 8.57
C LYS A 106 -5.85 -5.02 8.65
N ILE A 107 -4.63 -4.93 8.15
CA ILE A 107 -3.56 -5.88 8.46
C ILE A 107 -2.53 -5.16 9.31
N GLU A 108 -1.88 -5.88 10.21
CA GLU A 108 -0.99 -5.28 11.20
C GLU A 108 0.20 -6.18 11.56
N GLY A 109 1.26 -5.58 12.11
CA GLY A 109 2.47 -6.27 12.51
C GLY A 109 3.07 -7.13 11.38
N VAL A 110 3.29 -8.42 11.68
CA VAL A 110 3.89 -9.40 10.76
C VAL A 110 3.08 -9.66 9.50
N GLU A 111 1.77 -9.38 9.50
CA GLU A 111 0.95 -9.59 8.31
C GLU A 111 1.30 -8.59 7.20
N CYS A 112 1.75 -7.39 7.54
CA CYS A 112 2.20 -6.37 6.60
C CYS A 112 3.51 -6.76 5.89
N LEU A 113 4.27 -7.72 6.44
CA LEU A 113 5.51 -8.23 5.85
C LEU A 113 5.24 -9.37 4.84
N ASN A 114 3.98 -9.71 4.58
CA ASN A 114 3.62 -10.81 3.71
C ASN A 114 2.75 -10.33 2.54
N ALA A 115 3.32 -10.35 1.32
CA ALA A 115 2.64 -9.95 0.10
C ALA A 115 1.37 -10.76 -0.20
N VAL A 116 1.31 -12.04 0.20
CA VAL A 116 0.11 -12.89 0.05
C VAL A 116 -1.01 -12.39 0.95
N LYS A 117 -0.68 -12.01 2.20
CA LYS A 117 -1.65 -11.43 3.14
C LYS A 117 -2.16 -10.07 2.65
N LEU A 118 -1.26 -9.22 2.14
CA LEU A 118 -1.62 -7.95 1.51
C LEU A 118 -2.57 -8.15 0.32
N ASN A 119 -2.25 -9.06 -0.59
CA ASN A 119 -3.10 -9.36 -1.74
C ASN A 119 -4.47 -9.90 -1.33
N THR A 120 -4.49 -10.83 -0.35
CA THR A 120 -5.73 -11.40 0.20
C THR A 120 -6.60 -10.33 0.83
N TYR A 121 -6.00 -9.41 1.60
CA TYR A 121 -6.68 -8.26 2.16
C TYR A 121 -7.34 -7.41 1.07
N LEU A 122 -6.59 -7.02 0.04
CA LEU A 122 -7.11 -6.19 -1.05
C LEU A 122 -8.27 -6.87 -1.81
N ILE A 123 -8.16 -8.17 -2.08
CA ILE A 123 -9.25 -8.96 -2.70
C ILE A 123 -10.50 -8.94 -1.82
N ASN A 124 -10.35 -9.12 -0.50
CA ASN A 124 -11.46 -9.11 0.45
C ASN A 124 -12.13 -7.72 0.56
N GLU A 125 -11.39 -6.65 0.28
CA GLU A 125 -11.90 -5.28 0.18
C GLU A 125 -12.48 -4.94 -1.21
N GLY A 126 -12.61 -5.95 -2.08
CA GLY A 126 -13.13 -5.79 -3.44
C GLY A 126 -12.18 -5.03 -4.36
N PHE A 127 -10.88 -5.01 -4.05
CA PHE A 127 -9.86 -4.33 -4.82
C PHE A 127 -8.88 -5.33 -5.46
N GLN A 128 -9.17 -5.70 -6.71
CA GLN A 128 -8.35 -6.65 -7.46
C GLN A 128 -7.37 -5.92 -8.38
N CYS A 129 -6.08 -6.03 -8.06
CA CYS A 129 -5.00 -5.59 -8.92
C CYS A 129 -4.66 -6.69 -9.94
N LYS A 130 -4.21 -6.28 -11.13
CA LYS A 130 -3.67 -7.22 -12.14
C LYS A 130 -2.15 -7.17 -12.11
N PRO A 131 -1.42 -8.27 -12.29
CA PRO A 131 0.03 -8.21 -12.47
C PRO A 131 0.38 -7.27 -13.64
N LYS A 132 1.42 -6.44 -13.49
CA LYS A 132 1.98 -5.73 -14.66
C LYS A 132 2.53 -6.79 -15.60
N GLN A 133 2.13 -6.76 -16.87
CA GLN A 133 2.82 -7.54 -17.88
C GLN A 133 4.20 -6.90 -18.08
N GLU A 134 5.27 -7.65 -17.79
CA GLU A 134 6.61 -7.22 -18.20
C GLU A 134 6.62 -7.14 -19.73
N PRO A 135 7.14 -6.05 -20.32
CA PRO A 135 7.50 -6.10 -21.73
C PRO A 135 8.55 -7.20 -21.88
N LEU A 136 8.21 -8.28 -22.58
CA LEU A 136 9.19 -9.26 -23.01
C LEU A 136 10.33 -8.48 -23.66
N ALA A 137 11.53 -8.58 -23.09
CA ALA A 137 12.72 -7.99 -23.67
C ALA A 137 12.71 -8.33 -25.16
N MET A 138 12.61 -7.30 -26.01
CA MET A 138 12.66 -7.47 -27.45
C MET A 138 13.99 -8.13 -27.79
N LYS A 139 14.00 -9.46 -27.96
CA LYS A 139 15.07 -10.10 -28.70
C LYS A 139 14.95 -9.55 -30.11
N ARG A 140 15.88 -8.67 -30.49
CA ARG A 140 16.08 -8.28 -31.88
C ARG A 140 16.52 -9.53 -32.65
N ASP A 141 15.54 -10.29 -33.14
CA ASP A 141 15.81 -11.33 -34.11
C ASP A 141 15.83 -10.68 -35.49
N ASN A 142 17.04 -10.54 -36.04
CA ASN A 142 17.31 -9.77 -37.26
C ASN A 142 16.94 -10.53 -38.54
N ARG A 143 16.00 -11.48 -38.49
CA ARG A 143 15.61 -12.29 -39.65
C ARG A 143 14.10 -12.52 -39.69
N ASN A 144 13.50 -11.89 -40.71
CA ASN A 144 12.21 -12.19 -41.31
C ASN A 144 10.91 -11.96 -40.51
N LYS A 145 10.22 -10.91 -40.96
CA LYS A 145 8.77 -10.64 -40.96
C LYS A 145 7.86 -11.84 -40.63
N ARG A 146 7.39 -11.92 -39.39
CA ARG A 146 5.97 -12.14 -39.02
C ARG A 146 5.81 -11.89 -37.52
N PHE A 147 5.04 -10.87 -37.19
CA PHE A 147 4.71 -10.54 -35.80
C PHE A 147 3.56 -11.42 -35.35
N GLU A 148 3.85 -12.48 -34.60
CA GLU A 148 2.84 -13.20 -33.84
C GLU A 148 3.04 -12.89 -32.35
N SER A 149 2.07 -12.17 -31.80
CA SER A 149 2.00 -11.81 -30.38
C SER A 149 1.57 -13.04 -29.59
N VAL A 150 2.54 -13.73 -28.97
CA VAL A 150 2.25 -14.83 -28.04
C VAL A 150 2.44 -14.32 -26.60
N TYR A 151 1.34 -14.08 -25.90
CA TYR A 151 1.36 -13.79 -24.47
C TYR A 151 1.57 -15.09 -23.68
N LYS A 152 2.44 -15.07 -22.67
CA LYS A 152 2.62 -16.19 -21.73
C LYS A 152 2.28 -15.71 -20.32
N CYS A 153 1.17 -16.20 -19.77
CA CYS A 153 0.90 -16.12 -18.33
C CYS A 153 1.84 -17.08 -17.60
N LYS A 154 2.57 -16.60 -16.59
CA LYS A 154 3.12 -17.49 -15.55
C LYS A 154 2.05 -17.63 -14.46
N LEU A 155 1.65 -18.88 -14.21
CA LEU A 155 0.88 -19.31 -13.04
C LEU A 155 1.76 -19.27 -11.79
#